data_AF-A0A930RFW7-F1
#
_entry.id   AF-A0A930RFW7-F1
#
_cell.length_a   1.000
_cell.length_b   1.000
_cell.length_c   1.000
_cell.angle_alpha   90.00
_cell.angle_beta   90.00
_cell.angle_gamma   90.00
#
_symmetry.space_group_name_H-M   'P 1'
#
loop_
_entity.id
_entity.type
_entity.pdbx_description
1 polymer ?
#
loop_
_entity_poly.entity_id
_entity_poly.type
_entity_poly.pdbx_seq_one_letter_code
_entity_poly.pdbx_strand_id
1 'polypeptide(L)'
;MNFSALSQPLLIIAAALAGLGLGRVTVLGAIAGHLIEPALIALLYFVFLSVDGGQLRAAFRNVRFTTAAAAVNFLWTPVFAYVLGCLFFRESIDMQIGLMMLLVTPCTDWYLVFTALARGNAVLGASI
;
A
#
# COMPACT_ATOMS: atom_id res chain seq x y z
N MET A 1 -17.53 1.87 16.57
CA MET A 1 -16.85 1.90 15.26
C MET A 1 -17.75 2.66 14.31
N ASN A 2 -17.26 3.72 13.65
CA ASN A 2 -18.10 4.52 12.76
C ASN A 2 -18.58 3.65 11.59
N PHE A 3 -19.86 3.76 11.23
CA PHE A 3 -20.50 3.00 10.15
C PHE A 3 -19.77 3.18 8.80
N SER A 4 -19.14 4.34 8.61
CA SER A 4 -18.28 4.67 7.47
C SER A 4 -17.03 3.79 7.36
N ALA A 5 -16.44 3.33 8.47
CA ALA A 5 -15.27 2.46 8.43
C ALA A 5 -15.62 1.02 8.02
N LEU A 6 -16.84 0.58 8.30
CA LEU A 6 -17.31 -0.76 7.95
C LEU A 6 -17.72 -0.88 6.47
N SER A 7 -18.17 0.23 5.86
CA SER A 7 -18.60 0.27 4.46
C SER A 7 -17.45 0.51 3.46
N GLN A 8 -16.30 1.00 3.92
CA GLN A 8 -15.12 1.24 3.08
C GLN A 8 -14.67 0.00 2.27
N PRO A 9 -14.51 -1.21 2.86
CA PRO A 9 -14.11 -2.39 2.09
C PRO A 9 -15.15 -2.77 1.02
N LEU A 10 -16.43 -2.64 1.33
CA LEU A 10 -17.53 -2.94 0.39
C LEU A 10 -17.48 -2.00 -0.81
N LEU A 11 -17.24 -0.70 -0.59
CA LEU A 11 -17.10 0.28 -1.66
C LEU A 11 -15.89 -0.02 -2.55
N ILE A 12 -14.74 -0.40 -1.96
CA ILE A 12 -13.53 -0.75 -2.70
C ILE A 12 -13.79 -1.98 -3.58
N ILE A 13 -14.41 -3.02 -3.02
CA ILE A 13 -14.76 -4.24 -3.78
C ILE A 13 -15.73 -3.91 -4.91
N ALA A 14 -16.78 -3.12 -4.65
CA ALA A 14 -17.74 -2.73 -5.67
C ALA A 14 -17.08 -1.91 -6.80
N ALA A 15 -16.19 -0.97 -6.45
CA ALA A 15 -15.45 -0.18 -7.43
C ALA A 15 -14.50 -1.05 -8.28
N ALA A 16 -13.80 -2.02 -7.66
CA ALA A 16 -12.92 -2.94 -8.36
C ALA A 16 -13.70 -3.81 -9.37
N LEU A 17 -14.85 -4.37 -8.95
CA LEU A 17 -15.72 -5.16 -9.82
C LEU A 17 -16.28 -4.33 -10.98
N ALA A 18 -16.72 -3.09 -10.69
CA ALA A 18 -17.19 -2.16 -11.71
C ALA A 18 -16.06 -1.82 -12.72
N GLY A 19 -14.84 -1.56 -12.23
CA GLY A 19 -13.67 -1.30 -13.08
C GLY A 19 -13.33 -2.48 -14.00
N LEU A 20 -13.37 -3.71 -13.48
CA LEU A 20 -13.17 -4.93 -14.28
C LEU A 20 -14.25 -5.10 -15.36
N GLY A 21 -15.50 -4.78 -15.03
CA GLY A 21 -16.62 -4.82 -15.99
C GLY A 21 -16.47 -3.77 -17.09
N LEU A 22 -16.24 -2.51 -16.71
CA LEU A 22 -16.11 -1.39 -17.64
C LEU A 22 -14.88 -1.52 -18.54
N GLY A 23 -13.75 -2.02 -18.00
CA GLY A 23 -12.51 -2.20 -18.73
C GLY A 23 -12.57 -3.24 -19.85
N ARG A 24 -13.52 -4.19 -19.81
CA ARG A 24 -13.72 -5.18 -20.88
C ARG A 24 -14.57 -4.70 -22.04
N VAL A 25 -15.41 -3.70 -21.83
CA VAL A 25 -16.49 -3.34 -22.78
C VAL A 25 -16.22 -2.00 -23.48
N THR A 26 -15.32 -1.17 -22.95
CA THR A 26 -15.18 0.22 -23.38
C THR A 26 -13.74 0.61 -23.72
N VAL A 27 -13.59 1.68 -24.51
CA VAL A 27 -12.30 2.35 -24.79
C VAL A 27 -11.61 2.86 -23.51
N LEU A 28 -12.32 2.92 -22.37
CA LEU A 28 -11.71 3.27 -21.08
C LEU A 28 -10.57 2.32 -20.72
N GLY A 29 -10.56 1.06 -21.16
CA GLY A 29 -9.41 0.18 -20.93
C GLY A 29 -8.10 0.74 -21.49
N ALA A 30 -8.16 1.41 -22.64
CA ALA A 30 -6.99 2.03 -23.28
C ALA A 30 -6.58 3.36 -22.63
N ILE A 31 -7.54 4.11 -22.07
CA ILE A 31 -7.29 5.43 -21.44
C ILE A 31 -6.91 5.26 -19.96
N ALA A 32 -7.37 4.20 -19.30
CA ALA A 32 -7.18 3.97 -17.87
C ALA A 32 -5.70 3.97 -17.48
N GLY A 33 -4.82 3.38 -18.30
CA GLY A 33 -3.37 3.41 -18.08
C GLY A 33 -2.83 4.82 -17.86
N HIS A 34 -3.26 5.78 -18.69
CA HIS A 34 -2.84 7.18 -18.59
C HIS A 34 -3.50 7.96 -17.45
N LEU A 35 -4.62 7.45 -16.93
CA LEU A 35 -5.36 8.11 -15.84
C LEU A 35 -4.91 7.64 -14.44
N ILE A 36 -4.30 6.45 -14.36
CA ILE A 36 -3.79 5.90 -13.09
C ILE A 36 -2.71 6.81 -12.51
N GLU A 37 -1.71 7.21 -13.29
CA GLU A 37 -0.62 8.08 -12.81
C GLU A 37 -1.12 9.42 -12.22
N PRO A 38 -1.92 10.25 -12.92
CA PRO A 38 -2.40 11.51 -12.35
C PRO A 38 -3.36 11.29 -11.16
N ALA A 39 -4.15 10.22 -11.16
CA ALA A 39 -5.00 9.89 -10.01
C ALA A 39 -4.15 9.52 -8.77
N LEU A 40 -3.07 8.77 -8.96
CA LEU A 40 -2.11 8.46 -7.89
C LEU A 40 -1.40 9.71 -7.39
N ILE A 41 -0.97 10.61 -8.28
CA ILE A 41 -0.36 11.90 -7.90
C ILE A 41 -1.35 12.72 -7.06
N ALA A 42 -2.61 12.82 -7.48
CA ALA A 42 -3.63 13.54 -6.73
C ALA A 42 -3.87 12.91 -5.35
N LEU A 43 -4.00 11.59 -5.28
CA LEU A 43 -4.16 10.84 -4.03
C LEU A 43 -2.99 11.13 -3.08
N LEU A 44 -1.75 10.95 -3.54
CA LEU A 44 -0.55 11.20 -2.74
C LEU A 44 -0.46 12.65 -2.28
N TYR A 45 -0.82 13.61 -3.14
CA TYR A 45 -0.86 15.03 -2.77
C TYR A 45 -1.81 15.28 -1.59
N PHE A 46 -3.03 14.75 -1.64
CA PHE A 46 -4.00 14.91 -0.53
C PHE A 46 -3.56 14.18 0.75
N VAL A 47 -2.96 12.99 0.62
CA VAL A 47 -2.42 12.26 1.75
C VAL A 47 -1.29 13.07 2.41
N PHE A 48 -0.32 13.54 1.64
CA PHE A 48 0.78 14.34 2.18
C PHE A 48 0.32 15.66 2.80
N LEU A 49 -0.74 16.28 2.28
CA LEU A 49 -1.36 17.46 2.90
C LEU A 49 -1.88 17.17 4.31
N SER A 50 -2.31 15.93 4.55
CA SER A 50 -2.86 15.47 5.83
C SER A 50 -1.78 15.03 6.83
N VAL A 51 -0.53 14.90 6.38
CA VAL A 51 0.61 14.48 7.23
C VAL A 51 1.19 15.70 7.95
N ASP A 52 1.23 15.61 9.27
CA ASP A 52 1.89 16.60 10.12
C ASP A 52 3.42 16.37 10.14
N GLY A 53 4.18 17.28 9.53
CA GLY A 53 5.64 17.20 9.46
C GLY A 53 6.35 17.17 10.81
N GLY A 54 5.71 17.65 11.89
CA GLY A 54 6.24 17.56 13.25
C GLY A 54 6.28 16.12 13.79
N GLN A 55 5.28 15.32 13.43
CA GLN A 55 5.17 13.92 13.84
C GLN A 55 6.19 13.04 13.12
N LEU A 56 6.48 13.35 11.85
CA LEU A 56 7.50 12.66 11.05
C LEU A 56 8.90 12.78 11.69
N ARG A 57 9.26 13.99 12.16
CA ARG A 57 10.56 14.23 12.83
C ARG A 57 10.68 13.53 14.18
N ALA A 58 9.58 13.42 14.93
CA ALA A 58 9.56 12.69 16.20
C ALA A 58 9.68 11.17 15.98
N ALA A 59 9.11 10.65 14.89
CA ALA A 59 9.13 9.24 14.51
C ALA A 59 10.57 8.75 14.22
N PHE A 60 11.38 9.53 13.49
CA PHE A 60 12.80 9.20 13.23
C PHE A 60 13.71 9.21 14.47
N ARG A 61 13.25 9.76 15.59
CA ARG A 61 14.06 9.82 16.83
C ARG A 61 14.14 8.46 17.54
N ASN A 62 13.28 7.50 17.19
CA ASN A 62 13.25 6.18 17.82
C ASN A 62 13.98 5.13 16.97
N VAL A 63 15.32 5.16 17.07
CA VAL A 63 16.22 4.34 16.25
C VAL A 63 15.92 2.84 16.35
N ARG A 64 15.54 2.31 17.53
CA ARG A 64 15.24 0.88 17.72
C ARG A 64 14.02 0.44 16.90
N PHE A 65 12.97 1.25 16.88
CA PHE A 65 11.76 0.93 16.11
C PHE A 65 12.01 1.12 14.61
N THR A 66 12.58 2.26 14.21
CA THR A 66 12.85 2.57 12.80
C THR A 66 13.77 1.53 12.18
N THR A 67 14.81 1.07 12.89
CA THR A 67 15.70 0.01 12.39
C THR A 67 15.01 -1.35 12.29
N ALA A 68 14.21 -1.74 13.28
CA ALA A 68 13.46 -2.99 13.21
C ALA A 68 12.46 -2.99 12.05
N ALA A 69 11.72 -1.90 11.88
CA ALA A 69 10.74 -1.79 10.81
C ALA A 69 11.39 -1.64 9.43
N ALA A 70 12.54 -0.97 9.31
CA ALA A 70 13.33 -0.98 8.08
C ALA A 70 13.85 -2.38 7.75
N ALA A 71 14.33 -3.15 8.74
CA ALA A 71 14.75 -4.53 8.53
C ALA A 71 13.57 -5.41 8.08
N VAL A 72 12.38 -5.22 8.64
CA VAL A 72 11.20 -5.96 8.18
C VAL A 72 10.86 -5.60 6.73
N ASN A 73 10.77 -4.31 6.39
CA ASN A 73 10.37 -3.87 5.04
C ASN A 73 11.41 -4.19 3.96
N PHE A 74 12.70 -4.02 4.25
CA PHE A 74 13.76 -4.11 3.23
C PHE A 74 14.61 -5.38 3.28
N LEU A 75 14.51 -6.18 4.34
CA LEU A 75 15.22 -7.47 4.42
C LEU A 75 14.25 -8.65 4.49
N TRP A 76 13.29 -8.62 5.42
CA TRP A 76 12.36 -9.73 5.58
C TRP A 76 11.36 -9.82 4.43
N THR A 77 10.67 -8.73 4.09
CA THR A 77 9.63 -8.73 3.04
C THR A 77 10.16 -9.16 1.67
N PRO A 78 11.33 -8.71 1.19
CA PRO A 78 11.87 -9.18 -0.09
C PRO A 78 12.25 -10.66 -0.08
N VAL A 79 12.85 -11.15 1.02
CA VAL A 79 13.17 -12.58 1.18
C VAL A 79 11.88 -13.40 1.18
N PHE A 80 10.86 -12.95 1.91
CA PHE A 80 9.55 -13.61 1.96
C PHE A 80 8.86 -13.62 0.59
N ALA A 81 8.88 -12.49 -0.13
CA ALA A 81 8.34 -12.38 -1.49
C ALA A 81 9.07 -13.31 -2.47
N TYR A 82 10.39 -13.44 -2.36
CA TYR A 82 11.19 -14.35 -3.18
C TYR A 82 10.83 -15.81 -2.94
N VAL A 83 10.71 -16.21 -1.67
CA VAL A 83 10.30 -17.58 -1.29
C VAL A 83 8.91 -17.90 -1.84
N LEU A 84 7.95 -16.97 -1.72
CA LEU A 84 6.62 -17.13 -2.31
C LEU A 84 6.66 -17.21 -3.84
N GLY A 85 7.48 -16.38 -4.50
CA GLY A 85 7.69 -16.41 -5.93
C GLY A 85 8.24 -17.76 -6.41
N CYS A 86 9.22 -18.31 -5.68
CA CYS A 86 9.78 -19.63 -5.97
C CYS A 86 8.78 -20.77 -5.71
N LEU A 87 7.93 -20.64 -4.70
CA LEU A 87 6.96 -21.68 -4.32
C LEU A 87 5.77 -21.75 -5.29
N PHE A 88 5.22 -20.61 -5.69
CA PHE A 88 3.98 -20.56 -6.48
C PHE A 88 4.20 -20.28 -7.98
N PHE A 89 5.26 -19.56 -8.35
CA PHE A 89 5.44 -19.03 -9.70
C PHE A 89 6.74 -19.48 -10.35
N ARG A 90 7.25 -20.65 -9.98
CA ARG A 90 8.58 -21.15 -10.39
C ARG A 90 8.82 -21.13 -11.90
N GLU A 91 7.78 -21.39 -12.69
CA GLU A 91 7.85 -21.47 -14.16
C GLU A 91 7.55 -20.13 -14.86
N SER A 92 7.08 -19.11 -14.13
CA SER A 92 6.65 -17.83 -14.70
C SER A 92 7.41 -16.66 -14.06
N ILE A 93 8.49 -16.24 -14.72
CA ILE A 93 9.34 -15.12 -14.28
C ILE A 93 8.53 -13.82 -14.18
N ASP A 94 7.62 -13.57 -15.12
CA ASP A 94 6.79 -12.35 -15.15
C ASP A 94 5.91 -12.21 -13.89
N MET A 95 5.30 -13.32 -13.45
CA MET A 95 4.49 -13.35 -12.22
C MET A 95 5.35 -13.16 -10.96
N GLN A 96 6.57 -13.71 -10.93
CA GLN A 96 7.49 -13.50 -9.81
C GLN A 96 7.89 -12.03 -9.68
N ILE A 97 8.18 -11.37 -10.80
CA ILE A 97 8.50 -9.95 -10.84
C ILE A 97 7.28 -9.13 -10.38
N GLY A 98 6.08 -9.45 -10.88
CA GLY A 98 4.84 -8.79 -10.43
C GLY A 98 4.58 -8.94 -8.93
N LEU A 99 4.77 -10.14 -8.37
CA LEU A 99 4.65 -10.39 -6.94
C LEU A 99 5.68 -9.58 -6.13
N MET A 100 6.94 -9.57 -6.59
CA MET A 100 7.99 -8.76 -5.96
C MET A 100 7.65 -7.28 -5.99
N MET A 101 7.22 -6.75 -7.12
CA MET A 101 6.80 -5.36 -7.25
C MET A 101 5.66 -5.02 -6.30
N LEU A 102 4.72 -5.95 -6.07
CA LEU A 102 3.60 -5.74 -5.16
C LEU A 102 4.00 -5.76 -3.68
N LEU A 103 4.87 -6.68 -3.27
CA LEU A 103 5.21 -6.91 -1.87
C LEU A 103 6.35 -6.02 -1.37
N VAL A 104 7.33 -5.71 -2.22
CA VAL A 104 8.56 -5.01 -1.82
C VAL A 104 8.35 -3.50 -1.76
N THR A 105 7.43 -2.95 -2.54
CA THR A 105 7.14 -1.51 -2.49
C THR A 105 6.43 -1.18 -1.18
N PRO A 106 6.99 -0.30 -0.33
CA PRO A 106 6.34 0.09 0.91
C PRO A 106 5.06 0.87 0.59
N CYS A 107 3.94 0.47 1.20
CA CYS A 107 2.66 1.18 1.10
C CYS A 107 2.39 1.89 2.44
N THR A 108 2.72 3.19 2.51
CA THR A 108 2.77 3.92 3.79
C THR A 108 1.40 4.25 4.39
N ASP A 109 0.34 4.30 3.58
CA ASP A 109 -0.86 5.05 3.98
C ASP A 109 -1.87 4.21 4.78
N TRP A 110 -2.14 2.97 4.35
CA TRP A 110 -3.22 2.16 4.93
C TRP A 110 -2.84 1.48 6.26
N TYR A 111 -1.57 1.14 6.48
CA TYR A 111 -1.17 0.48 7.72
C TYR A 111 -1.27 1.41 8.93
N LEU A 112 -1.10 2.73 8.75
CA LEU A 112 -1.25 3.71 9.82
C LEU A 112 -2.69 3.79 10.33
N VAL A 113 -3.66 3.74 9.42
CA VAL A 113 -5.09 3.67 9.75
C VAL A 113 -5.39 2.41 10.56
N PHE A 114 -4.88 1.25 10.13
CA PHE A 114 -5.06 0.00 10.88
C PHE A 114 -4.33 0.01 12.23
N THR A 115 -3.16 0.62 12.31
CA THR A 115 -2.40 0.77 13.56
C THR A 115 -3.19 1.64 14.54
N ALA A 116 -3.76 2.76 14.08
CA ALA A 116 -4.61 3.61 14.91
C ALA A 116 -5.90 2.89 15.36
N LEU A 117 -6.55 2.13 14.47
CA LEU A 117 -7.72 1.30 14.79
C LEU A 117 -7.41 0.21 15.83
N ALA A 118 -6.21 -0.39 15.76
CA ALA A 118 -5.73 -1.39 16.70
C ALA A 118 -5.25 -0.80 18.04
N ARG A 119 -5.41 0.52 18.27
CA ARG A 119 -4.86 1.27 19.42
C ARG A 119 -3.33 1.20 19.52
N GLY A 120 -2.65 0.96 18.40
CA GLY A 120 -1.19 1.02 18.28
C GLY A 120 -0.67 2.45 18.16
N ASN A 121 0.65 2.61 18.21
CA ASN A 121 1.30 3.92 18.11
C ASN A 121 1.49 4.32 16.63
N ALA A 122 0.52 5.03 16.06
CA ALA A 122 0.56 5.49 14.68
C ALA A 122 1.71 6.47 14.38
N VAL A 123 2.11 7.29 15.36
CA VAL A 123 3.23 8.25 15.22
C VAL A 123 4.55 7.51 15.03
N LEU A 124 4.77 6.42 15.77
CA LEU A 124 5.92 5.54 15.60
C LEU A 124 5.87 4.80 14.26
N GLY A 125 4.68 4.33 13.89
CA GLY A 125 4.40 3.72 12.59
C GLY A 125 4.99 4.56 11.46
N ALA A 126 4.64 5.85 11.40
CA ALA A 126 4.99 6.77 10.30
C ALA A 126 6.50 7.06 10.09
N SER A 127 7.40 6.37 10.81
CA SER A 127 8.86 6.50 10.64
C SER A 127 9.47 5.74 9.46
N ILE A 128 8.68 4.94 8.73
CA ILE A 128 9.10 4.11 7.59
C ILE A 128 7.99 4.15 6.52
#